data_AF-A0A6B3F9Q0-F1
#
_entry.id   AF-A0A6B3F9Q0-F1
#
_cell.length_a   1.000
_cell.length_b   1.000
_cell.length_c   1.000
_cell.angle_alpha   90.00
_cell.angle_beta   90.00
_cell.angle_gamma   90.00
#
_symmetry.space_group_name_H-M   'P 1'
#
loop_
_entity.id
_entity.type
_entity.pdbx_description
1 polymer ?
#
loop_
_entity_poly.entity_id
_entity_poly.type
_entity_poly.pdbx_seq_one_letter_code
_entity_poly.pdbx_strand_id
1 'polypeptide(L)'
;GDTLVLKGPERLVPAAGREIGKPVPTSFATDMIWVGLGIFLGGCIGIPALTLGGVPISLSTSGGALIMGLVFGWIRGRYPTFGNVPPGAQWFMDTLGLCLFIAVVGLNAGPSFTSGLAEAGWGLLLFGAIATLVPLLVGFFFGHYVQHLRFPILMGVLAGGQTTTAAIGAVNEASKNQVPTLGYTVPYAFSNVLLTIWGAVIVLLNH
;
A
#
# COMPACT_ATOMS: atom_id res chain seq x y z
N GLY A 1 -3.38 -13.20 12.71
CA GLY A 1 -2.86 -14.32 13.53
C GLY A 1 -1.70 -13.77 14.31
N ASP A 2 -1.69 -13.94 15.62
CA ASP A 2 -0.67 -13.35 16.49
C ASP A 2 0.60 -14.21 16.47
N THR A 3 1.76 -13.56 16.46
CA THR A 3 3.07 -14.22 16.51
C THR A 3 3.71 -13.95 17.86
N LEU A 4 4.05 -15.01 18.60
CA LEU A 4 4.71 -14.91 19.90
C LEU A 4 6.19 -15.28 19.74
N VAL A 5 7.07 -14.45 20.30
CA VAL A 5 8.52 -14.69 20.29
C VAL A 5 8.94 -15.24 21.65
N LEU A 6 9.27 -16.53 21.70
CA LEU A 6 9.82 -17.18 22.88
C LEU A 6 11.35 -17.09 22.86
N LYS A 7 11.94 -16.58 23.95
CA LYS A 7 13.39 -16.56 24.16
C LYS A 7 13.73 -17.40 25.38
N GLY A 8 14.69 -18.32 25.25
CA GLY A 8 15.11 -19.20 26.34
C GLY A 8 16.15 -20.23 25.89
N PRO A 9 16.51 -21.18 26.78
CA PRO A 9 17.45 -22.25 26.45
C PRO A 9 16.94 -23.14 25.31
N GLU A 10 17.80 -23.49 24.36
CA GLU A 10 17.47 -24.26 23.14
C GLU A 10 16.79 -25.61 23.45
N ARG A 11 17.01 -26.19 24.64
CA ARG A 11 16.35 -27.42 25.08
C ARG A 11 14.86 -27.24 25.42
N LEU A 12 14.46 -26.05 25.89
CA LEU A 12 13.12 -25.80 26.44
C LEU A 12 12.21 -25.05 25.46
N VAL A 13 12.78 -24.21 24.59
CA VAL A 13 12.03 -23.40 23.62
C VAL A 13 11.24 -24.24 22.61
N PRO A 14 11.77 -25.34 22.03
CA PRO A 14 11.02 -26.15 21.06
C PRO A 14 9.84 -26.90 21.69
N ALA A 15 10.00 -27.37 22.93
CA ALA A 15 8.95 -28.08 23.66
C ALA A 15 7.80 -27.13 24.02
N ALA A 16 8.11 -25.97 24.60
CA ALA A 16 7.11 -24.94 24.91
C ALA A 16 6.45 -24.36 23.65
N GLY A 17 7.22 -24.19 22.57
CA GLY A 17 6.71 -23.70 21.29
C GLY A 17 5.64 -24.62 20.67
N ARG A 18 5.78 -25.95 20.83
CA ARG A 18 4.80 -26.93 20.33
C ARG A 18 3.47 -26.91 21.09
N GLU A 19 3.48 -26.56 22.38
CA GLU A 19 2.24 -26.41 23.17
C GLU A 19 1.47 -25.13 22.84
N ILE A 20 2.18 -24.05 22.48
CA ILE A 20 1.58 -22.74 22.25
C ILE A 20 1.04 -22.60 20.81
N GLY A 21 1.69 -23.20 19.81
CA GLY A 21 1.22 -23.09 18.43
C GLY A 21 2.13 -23.73 17.38
N LYS A 22 1.89 -23.36 16.12
CA LYS A 22 2.73 -23.83 15.01
C LYS A 22 4.09 -23.14 15.06
N PRO A 23 5.21 -23.89 15.15
CA PRO A 23 6.53 -23.29 15.14
C PRO A 23 6.79 -22.62 13.78
N VAL A 24 7.05 -21.32 13.82
CA VAL A 24 7.56 -20.56 12.66
C VAL A 24 9.08 -20.67 12.69
N PRO A 25 9.74 -21.10 11.60
CA PRO A 25 11.20 -21.20 11.58
C PRO A 25 11.84 -19.84 11.86
N THR A 26 12.65 -19.74 12.91
CA THR A 26 13.54 -18.60 13.20
C THR A 26 14.77 -18.66 12.28
N SER A 27 14.54 -18.71 10.96
CA SER A 27 15.63 -18.58 9.99
C SER A 27 15.88 -17.10 9.71
N PHE A 28 17.14 -16.66 9.85
CA PHE A 28 17.56 -15.33 9.43
C PHE A 28 17.79 -15.22 7.91
N ALA A 29 17.69 -16.33 7.17
CA ALA A 29 17.81 -16.32 5.72
C ALA A 29 16.49 -15.86 5.11
N THR A 30 16.55 -14.78 4.33
CA THR A 30 15.46 -14.42 3.41
C THR A 30 15.37 -15.51 2.35
N ASP A 31 14.18 -16.07 2.19
CA ASP A 31 13.92 -16.99 1.10
C ASP A 31 13.75 -16.21 -0.22
N MET A 32 14.89 -15.75 -0.76
CA MET A 32 14.95 -14.91 -1.95
C MET A 32 14.43 -15.65 -3.19
N ILE A 33 14.44 -16.99 -3.18
CA ILE A 33 13.85 -17.81 -4.23
C ILE A 33 12.33 -17.63 -4.25
N TRP A 34 11.68 -17.68 -3.09
CA TRP A 34 10.23 -17.45 -3.00
C TRP A 34 9.83 -16.01 -3.34
N VAL A 35 10.59 -15.02 -2.88
CA VAL A 35 10.35 -13.60 -3.23
C VAL A 35 10.56 -13.37 -4.73
N GLY A 36 11.68 -13.86 -5.28
CA GLY A 36 12.02 -13.73 -6.69
C GLY A 36 11.03 -14.45 -7.60
N LEU A 37 10.56 -15.65 -7.21
CA LEU A 37 9.53 -16.39 -7.94
C LEU A 37 8.20 -15.62 -7.96
N GLY A 38 7.80 -15.02 -6.83
CA GLY A 38 6.60 -14.19 -6.76
C GLY A 38 6.66 -12.98 -7.70
N ILE A 39 7.81 -12.29 -7.74
CA ILE A 39 8.03 -11.15 -8.65
C ILE A 39 8.05 -11.61 -10.12
N PHE A 40 8.76 -12.71 -10.42
CA PHE A 40 8.85 -13.27 -11.76
C PHE A 40 7.48 -13.68 -12.30
N LEU A 41 6.72 -14.47 -11.53
CA LEU A 41 5.36 -14.86 -11.89
C LEU A 41 4.42 -13.65 -11.98
N GLY A 42 4.59 -12.65 -11.10
CA GLY A 42 3.86 -11.38 -11.15
C GLY A 42 4.10 -10.62 -12.45
N GLY A 43 5.36 -10.57 -12.89
CA GLY A 43 5.71 -10.03 -14.21
C GLY A 43 5.08 -10.84 -15.33
N CYS A 44 5.23 -12.16 -15.34
CA CYS A 44 4.66 -13.04 -16.37
C CYS A 44 3.14 -12.94 -16.49
N ILE A 45 2.43 -12.73 -15.38
CA ILE A 45 0.96 -12.54 -15.35
C ILE A 45 0.56 -11.10 -15.71
N GLY A 46 1.36 -10.11 -15.35
CA GLY A 46 1.08 -8.69 -15.63
C GLY A 46 1.36 -8.26 -17.08
N ILE A 47 2.25 -8.96 -17.78
CA ILE A 47 2.63 -8.69 -19.18
C ILE A 47 1.49 -8.95 -20.19
N PRO A 48 0.73 -10.05 -20.15
CA PRO A 48 -0.35 -10.27 -21.11
C PRO A 48 -1.48 -9.25 -20.92
N ALA A 49 -1.67 -8.37 -21.91
CA ALA A 49 -2.85 -7.54 -22.04
C ALA A 49 -4.04 -8.41 -22.45
N LEU A 50 -5.01 -8.61 -21.56
CA LEU A 50 -6.24 -9.32 -21.88
C LEU A 50 -7.21 -8.33 -22.53
N THR A 51 -7.49 -8.53 -23.82
CA THR A 51 -8.53 -7.77 -24.52
C THR A 51 -9.88 -8.43 -24.24
N LEU A 52 -10.68 -7.84 -23.33
CA LEU A 52 -12.05 -8.28 -23.09
C LEU A 52 -13.00 -7.34 -23.84
N GLY A 53 -13.65 -7.85 -24.89
CA GLY A 53 -14.69 -7.11 -25.61
C GLY A 53 -14.21 -5.88 -26.40
N GLY A 54 -12.97 -5.86 -26.87
CA GLY A 54 -12.42 -4.73 -27.66
C GLY A 54 -11.79 -3.61 -26.84
N VAL A 55 -11.87 -3.67 -25.51
CA VAL A 55 -11.12 -2.77 -24.61
C VAL A 55 -9.84 -3.48 -24.15
N PRO A 56 -8.65 -2.92 -24.39
CA PRO A 56 -7.40 -3.49 -23.89
C PRO A 56 -7.34 -3.29 -22.37
N ILE A 57 -7.67 -4.34 -21.61
CA ILE A 57 -7.43 -4.37 -20.17
C ILE A 57 -6.03 -4.92 -19.95
N SER A 58 -5.03 -4.05 -20.01
CA SER A 58 -3.69 -4.42 -19.57
C SER A 58 -3.64 -4.36 -18.04
N LEU A 59 -3.31 -5.48 -17.40
CA LEU A 59 -3.07 -5.48 -15.96
C LEU A 59 -1.78 -4.73 -15.59
N SER A 60 -0.93 -4.42 -16.58
CA SER A 60 0.41 -3.88 -16.40
C SER A 60 1.31 -4.79 -15.54
N THR A 61 2.61 -4.65 -15.69
CA THR A 61 3.59 -5.35 -14.84
C THR A 61 3.38 -5.02 -13.35
N SER A 62 2.88 -3.81 -13.05
CA SER A 62 2.58 -3.38 -11.68
C SER A 62 1.34 -4.08 -11.08
N GLY A 63 0.26 -4.26 -11.85
CA GLY A 63 -0.93 -4.96 -11.35
C GLY A 63 -0.68 -6.46 -11.18
N GLY A 64 0.06 -7.08 -12.09
CA GLY A 64 0.48 -8.48 -11.96
C GLY A 64 1.37 -8.72 -10.73
N ALA A 65 2.33 -7.82 -10.46
CA ALA A 65 3.17 -7.88 -9.27
C ALA A 65 2.35 -7.72 -7.97
N LEU A 66 1.35 -6.84 -7.95
CA LEU A 66 0.47 -6.65 -6.80
C LEU A 66 -0.39 -7.89 -6.52
N ILE A 67 -1.02 -8.46 -7.55
CA ILE A 67 -1.83 -9.68 -7.42
C ILE A 67 -0.97 -10.83 -6.88
N MET A 68 0.21 -11.04 -7.46
CA MET A 68 1.09 -12.11 -7.02
C MET A 68 1.67 -11.88 -5.62
N GLY A 69 1.95 -10.62 -5.25
CA GLY A 69 2.28 -10.25 -3.89
C GLY A 69 1.17 -10.59 -2.90
N LEU A 70 -0.09 -10.32 -3.26
CA LEU A 70 -1.26 -10.66 -2.43
C LEU A 70 -1.44 -12.18 -2.31
N VAL A 71 -1.31 -12.92 -3.40
CA VAL A 71 -1.42 -14.39 -3.44
C VAL A 71 -0.31 -15.03 -2.61
N PHE A 72 0.94 -14.67 -2.83
CA PHE A 72 2.08 -15.21 -2.07
C PHE A 72 2.01 -14.80 -0.61
N GLY A 73 1.58 -13.57 -0.31
CA GLY A 73 1.31 -13.10 1.04
C GLY A 73 0.21 -13.91 1.75
N TRP A 74 -0.88 -14.21 1.04
CA TRP A 74 -1.97 -15.04 1.55
C TRP A 74 -1.54 -16.50 1.77
N ILE A 75 -0.81 -17.11 0.82
CA ILE A 75 -0.27 -18.46 0.95
C ILE A 75 0.65 -18.55 2.17
N ARG A 76 1.55 -17.58 2.36
CA ARG A 76 2.41 -17.50 3.55
C ARG A 76 1.61 -17.32 4.84
N GLY A 77 0.57 -16.48 4.81
CA GLY A 77 -0.33 -16.28 5.96
C GLY A 77 -1.06 -17.57 6.36
N ARG A 78 -1.39 -18.43 5.40
CA ARG A 78 -2.04 -19.73 5.63
C ARG A 78 -1.05 -20.83 6.03
N TYR A 79 0.14 -20.82 5.43
CA TYR A 79 1.20 -21.81 5.60
C TYR A 79 2.53 -21.12 5.94
N PRO A 80 2.82 -20.85 7.23
CA PRO A 80 4.04 -20.17 7.67
C PRO A 80 5.30 -21.06 7.62
N THR A 81 5.37 -21.98 6.66
CA THR A 81 6.46 -22.95 6.49
C THR A 81 7.50 -22.53 5.45
N PHE A 82 7.16 -21.63 4.52
CA PHE A 82 8.03 -21.18 3.42
C PHE A 82 8.00 -19.65 3.26
N GLY A 83 8.98 -19.10 2.55
CA GLY A 83 8.99 -17.67 2.21
C GLY A 83 9.31 -16.77 3.39
N ASN A 84 10.14 -17.20 4.34
CA ASN A 84 10.49 -16.37 5.49
C ASN A 84 11.27 -15.15 5.02
N VAL A 85 10.83 -13.97 5.46
CA VAL A 85 11.52 -12.70 5.24
C VAL A 85 11.79 -12.15 6.63
N PRO A 86 13.07 -12.06 7.05
CA PRO A 86 13.44 -11.50 8.33
C PRO A 86 12.89 -10.07 8.50
N PRO A 87 12.54 -9.65 9.72
CA PRO A 87 12.02 -8.30 9.97
C PRO A 87 12.94 -7.19 9.45
N GLY A 88 14.26 -7.37 9.51
CA GLY A 88 15.22 -6.40 8.97
C GLY A 88 15.16 -6.26 7.44
N ALA A 89 14.92 -7.36 6.71
CA ALA A 89 14.76 -7.32 5.27
C ALA A 89 13.42 -6.68 4.87
N GLN A 90 12.34 -6.95 5.62
CA GLN A 90 11.05 -6.27 5.42
C GLN A 90 11.19 -4.77 5.62
N TRP A 91 11.77 -4.35 6.73
CA TRP A 91 12.01 -2.93 7.04
C TRP A 91 12.86 -2.25 5.96
N PHE A 92 13.92 -2.92 5.48
CA PHE A 92 14.75 -2.40 4.40
C PHE A 92 13.97 -2.22 3.10
N MET A 93 13.16 -3.21 2.70
CA MET A 93 12.33 -3.12 1.49
C MET A 93 11.25 -2.04 1.60
N ASP A 94 10.57 -1.94 2.75
CA ASP A 94 9.54 -0.94 3.00
C ASP A 94 10.13 0.48 2.99
N THR A 95 11.23 0.69 3.72
CA THR A 95 11.90 2.00 3.83
C THR A 95 12.49 2.45 2.50
N LEU A 96 13.27 1.58 1.84
CA LEU A 96 13.87 1.93 0.56
C LEU A 96 12.81 2.11 -0.52
N GLY A 97 11.81 1.23 -0.57
CA GLY A 97 10.73 1.32 -1.54
C GLY A 97 9.95 2.62 -1.40
N LEU A 98 9.58 2.99 -0.18
CA LEU A 98 8.88 4.24 0.10
C LEU A 98 9.74 5.47 -0.25
N CYS A 99 11.01 5.50 0.18
CA CYS A 99 11.91 6.60 -0.13
C CYS A 99 12.13 6.77 -1.63
N LEU A 100 12.36 5.66 -2.36
CA LEU A 100 12.53 5.68 -3.81
C LEU A 100 11.25 6.15 -4.50
N PHE A 101 10.09 5.66 -4.07
CA PHE A 101 8.80 6.09 -4.62
C PHE A 101 8.59 7.59 -4.44
N ILE A 102 8.81 8.13 -3.24
CA ILE A 102 8.68 9.56 -2.96
C ILE A 102 9.69 10.37 -3.79
N ALA A 103 10.93 9.91 -3.90
CA ALA A 103 11.96 10.58 -4.70
C ALA A 103 11.58 10.63 -6.19
N VAL A 104 11.14 9.51 -6.76
CA VAL A 104 10.76 9.40 -8.17
C VAL A 104 9.51 10.24 -8.46
N VAL A 105 8.49 10.19 -7.61
CA VAL A 105 7.28 11.02 -7.77
C VAL A 105 7.65 12.51 -7.67
N GLY A 106 8.50 12.89 -6.72
CA GLY A 106 8.96 14.27 -6.57
C GLY A 106 9.75 14.77 -7.77
N LEU A 107 10.67 13.95 -8.31
CA LEU A 107 11.44 14.28 -9.51
C LEU A 107 10.56 14.42 -10.75
N ASN A 108 9.56 13.55 -10.93
CA ASN A 108 8.62 13.63 -12.04
C ASN A 108 7.65 14.82 -11.93
N ALA A 109 7.24 15.18 -10.71
CA ALA A 109 6.34 16.32 -10.48
C ALA A 109 7.03 17.69 -10.65
N GLY A 110 8.36 17.76 -10.51
CA GLY A 110 9.11 19.02 -10.58
C GLY A 110 8.90 19.83 -11.87
N PRO A 111 9.05 19.25 -13.07
CA PRO A 111 8.83 19.97 -14.34
C PRO A 111 7.37 20.40 -14.56
N SER A 112 6.41 19.58 -14.13
CA SER A 112 4.98 19.93 -14.20
C SER A 112 4.62 21.07 -13.24
N PHE A 113 5.34 21.21 -12.13
CA PHE A 113 5.16 22.30 -11.20
C PHE A 113 5.60 23.66 -11.78
N THR A 114 6.75 23.70 -12.47
CA THR A 114 7.25 24.96 -13.07
C THR A 114 6.38 25.43 -14.22
N SER A 115 5.93 24.50 -15.08
CA SER A 115 4.99 24.79 -16.17
C SER A 115 3.62 25.22 -15.64
N GLY A 116 3.06 24.52 -14.65
CA GLY A 116 1.80 24.90 -14.02
C GLY A 116 1.85 26.26 -13.31
N LEU A 117 2.98 26.59 -12.67
CA LEU A 117 3.19 27.90 -12.06
C LEU A 117 3.32 29.02 -13.10
N ALA A 118 3.90 28.74 -14.27
CA ALA A 118 4.03 29.70 -15.35
C ALA A 118 2.69 30.00 -16.04
N GLU A 119 1.83 29.00 -16.24
CA GLU A 119 0.52 29.18 -16.89
C GLU A 119 -0.56 29.74 -15.96
N ALA A 120 -0.67 29.20 -14.74
CA ALA A 120 -1.78 29.51 -13.84
C ALA A 120 -1.38 30.39 -12.63
N GLY A 121 -0.09 30.75 -12.52
CA GLY A 121 0.43 31.62 -11.48
C GLY A 121 0.29 31.04 -10.07
N TRP A 122 0.51 31.90 -9.06
CA TRP A 122 0.33 31.53 -7.64
C TRP A 122 -1.09 31.08 -7.29
N GLY A 123 -2.09 31.41 -8.14
CA GLY A 123 -3.47 30.97 -7.97
C GLY A 123 -3.61 29.45 -8.00
N LEU A 124 -2.88 28.76 -8.88
CA LEU A 124 -2.92 27.29 -8.96
C LEU A 124 -2.46 26.62 -7.68
N LEU A 125 -1.40 27.15 -7.05
CA LEU A 125 -0.92 26.66 -5.76
C LEU A 125 -1.97 26.86 -4.67
N LEU A 126 -2.62 28.03 -4.63
CA LEU A 126 -3.60 28.34 -3.60
C LEU A 126 -4.84 27.46 -3.75
N PHE A 127 -5.39 27.35 -4.96
CA PHE A 127 -6.56 26.51 -5.23
C PHE A 127 -6.24 25.02 -5.06
N GLY A 128 -5.06 24.55 -5.49
CA GLY A 128 -4.61 23.18 -5.26
C GLY A 128 -4.39 22.86 -3.77
N ALA A 129 -3.80 23.79 -3.02
CA ALA A 129 -3.65 23.67 -1.58
C ALA A 129 -5.01 23.61 -0.88
N ILE A 130 -5.95 24.50 -1.23
CA ILE A 130 -7.30 24.48 -0.67
C ILE A 130 -8.02 23.18 -1.05
N ALA A 131 -7.96 22.76 -2.31
CA ALA A 131 -8.61 21.54 -2.79
C ALA A 131 -8.07 20.26 -2.13
N THR A 132 -6.83 20.27 -1.63
CA THR A 132 -6.24 19.12 -0.92
C THR A 132 -6.38 19.21 0.60
N LEU A 133 -6.17 20.38 1.19
CA LEU A 133 -6.29 20.62 2.64
C LEU A 133 -7.74 20.56 3.11
N VAL A 134 -8.69 21.13 2.36
CA VAL A 134 -10.08 21.19 2.82
C VAL A 134 -10.68 19.79 3.00
N PRO A 135 -10.62 18.87 2.01
CA PRO A 135 -11.12 17.51 2.21
C PRO A 135 -10.35 16.75 3.29
N LEU A 136 -9.05 16.98 3.43
CA LEU A 136 -8.22 16.35 4.46
C LEU A 136 -8.67 16.77 5.86
N LEU A 137 -8.81 18.07 6.09
CA LEU A 137 -9.23 18.63 7.37
C LEU A 137 -10.67 18.23 7.68
N VAL A 138 -11.59 18.39 6.74
CA VAL A 138 -13.00 17.99 6.93
C VAL A 138 -13.10 16.50 7.23
N GLY A 139 -12.40 15.65 6.49
CA GLY A 139 -12.34 14.22 6.74
C GLY A 139 -11.74 13.87 8.09
N PHE A 140 -10.70 14.59 8.51
CA PHE A 140 -10.07 14.40 9.81
C PHE A 140 -11.02 14.78 10.96
N PHE A 141 -11.62 15.97 10.90
CA PHE A 141 -12.56 16.43 11.92
C PHE A 141 -13.79 15.53 11.98
N PHE A 142 -14.38 15.17 10.84
CA PHE A 142 -15.53 14.28 10.81
C PHE A 142 -15.18 12.88 11.34
N GLY A 143 -14.07 12.29 10.90
CA GLY A 143 -13.64 10.97 11.34
C GLY A 143 -13.25 10.92 12.83
N HIS A 144 -12.68 12.01 13.37
CA HIS A 144 -12.29 12.09 14.77
C HIS A 144 -13.47 12.40 15.69
N TYR A 145 -14.30 13.39 15.36
CA TYR A 145 -15.35 13.90 16.25
C TYR A 145 -16.71 13.23 16.06
N VAL A 146 -17.04 12.74 14.85
CA VAL A 146 -18.33 12.10 14.58
C VAL A 146 -18.22 10.59 14.63
N GLN A 147 -17.19 10.03 13.99
CA GLN A 147 -17.01 8.57 13.89
C GLN A 147 -16.14 8.00 15.03
N HIS A 148 -15.51 8.85 15.86
CA HIS A 148 -14.62 8.46 16.95
C HIS A 148 -13.57 7.40 16.55
N LEU A 149 -13.04 7.51 15.33
CA LEU A 149 -12.07 6.56 14.81
C LEU A 149 -10.74 6.68 15.54
N ARG A 150 -10.12 5.52 15.82
CA ARG A 150 -8.76 5.46 16.37
C ARG A 150 -7.80 6.13 15.38
N PHE A 151 -6.90 6.98 15.90
CA PHE A 151 -5.99 7.79 15.09
C PHE A 151 -5.24 7.01 13.98
N PRO A 152 -4.68 5.80 14.22
CA PRO A 152 -4.00 5.04 13.16
C PRO A 152 -4.94 4.64 12.01
N ILE A 153 -6.18 4.26 12.33
CA ILE A 153 -7.18 3.87 11.33
C ILE A 153 -7.67 5.11 10.57
N LEU A 154 -7.88 6.22 11.27
CA LEU A 154 -8.29 7.50 10.66
C LEU A 154 -7.26 7.99 9.64
N MET A 155 -5.97 7.95 9.97
CA MET A 155 -4.89 8.31 9.02
C MET A 155 -4.92 7.41 7.78
N GLY A 156 -5.18 6.11 7.96
CA GLY A 156 -5.35 5.18 6.85
C GLY A 156 -6.55 5.50 5.96
N VAL A 157 -7.69 5.86 6.57
CA VAL A 157 -8.91 6.28 5.85
C VAL A 157 -8.65 7.55 5.03
N LEU A 158 -7.95 8.54 5.60
CA LEU A 158 -7.60 9.78 4.90
C LEU A 158 -6.63 9.54 3.73
N ALA A 159 -5.62 8.69 3.94
CA ALA A 159 -4.69 8.31 2.88
C ALA A 159 -5.39 7.56 1.74
N GLY A 160 -6.36 6.68 2.06
CA GLY A 160 -7.17 5.95 1.10
C GLY A 160 -8.12 6.87 0.33
N GLY A 161 -8.77 7.80 1.04
CA GLY A 161 -9.65 8.81 0.45
C GLY A 161 -8.93 9.69 -0.58
N GLN A 162 -7.69 10.12 -0.26
CA GLN A 162 -6.82 10.85 -1.19
C GLN A 162 -6.09 9.98 -2.20
N THR A 163 -6.36 8.67 -2.24
CA THR A 163 -5.72 7.71 -3.17
C THR A 163 -4.19 7.73 -3.13
N THR A 164 -3.59 8.12 -2.00
CA THR A 164 -2.15 8.35 -1.88
C THR A 164 -1.46 7.19 -1.18
N THR A 165 -0.88 6.28 -1.98
CA THR A 165 -0.19 5.08 -1.48
C THR A 165 1.08 5.40 -0.67
N ALA A 166 1.79 6.49 -1.01
CA ALA A 166 2.94 6.93 -0.22
C ALA A 166 2.55 7.33 1.21
N ALA A 167 1.38 7.96 1.38
CA ALA A 167 0.90 8.44 2.67
C ALA A 167 0.61 7.29 3.61
N ILE A 168 -0.05 6.22 3.13
CA ILE A 168 -0.26 5.02 3.95
C ILE A 168 1.06 4.31 4.29
N GLY A 169 2.02 4.27 3.36
CA GLY A 169 3.36 3.74 3.63
C GLY A 169 4.06 4.51 4.76
N ALA A 170 4.06 5.85 4.68
CA ALA A 170 4.64 6.71 5.70
C ALA A 170 3.92 6.60 7.05
N VAL A 171 2.60 6.49 7.06
CA VAL A 171 1.80 6.31 8.28
C VAL A 171 2.08 4.95 8.93
N ASN A 172 2.23 3.88 8.14
CA ASN A 172 2.58 2.55 8.63
C ASN A 172 3.98 2.53 9.24
N GLU A 173 4.96 3.16 8.59
CA GLU A 173 6.33 3.29 9.10
C GLU A 173 6.36 4.10 10.42
N ALA A 174 5.63 5.22 10.46
CA ALA A 174 5.50 6.03 11.68
C ALA A 174 4.77 5.28 12.81
N SER A 175 3.76 4.48 12.48
CA SER A 175 2.97 3.69 13.45
C SER A 175 3.66 2.39 13.88
N LYS A 176 4.70 1.95 13.16
CA LYS A 176 5.40 0.66 13.33
C LYS A 176 4.45 -0.56 13.35
N ASN A 177 3.29 -0.45 12.72
CA ASN A 177 2.30 -1.51 12.63
C ASN A 177 1.41 -1.31 11.39
N GLN A 178 0.71 -2.38 10.97
CA GLN A 178 -0.16 -2.37 9.78
C GLN A 178 -1.64 -2.13 10.11
N VAL A 179 -1.96 -1.62 11.31
CA VAL A 179 -3.34 -1.26 11.68
C VAL A 179 -3.92 -0.17 10.76
N PRO A 180 -3.16 0.87 10.34
CA PRO A 180 -3.66 1.87 9.40
C PRO A 180 -4.12 1.28 8.06
N THR A 181 -3.48 0.21 7.57
CA THR A 181 -3.82 -0.44 6.29
C THR A 181 -5.26 -0.95 6.26
N LEU A 182 -5.81 -1.36 7.41
CA LEU A 182 -7.21 -1.79 7.51
C LEU A 182 -8.17 -0.67 7.12
N GLY A 183 -7.88 0.57 7.54
CA GLY A 183 -8.67 1.75 7.22
C GLY A 183 -8.49 2.25 5.78
N TYR A 184 -7.38 1.89 5.11
CA TYR A 184 -7.05 2.35 3.76
C TYR A 184 -7.84 1.62 2.66
N THR A 185 -8.03 0.31 2.80
CA THR A 185 -8.55 -0.55 1.72
C THR A 185 -9.92 -0.15 1.19
N VAL A 186 -10.89 0.10 2.09
CA VAL A 186 -12.26 0.42 1.71
C VAL A 186 -12.35 1.81 1.06
N PRO A 187 -11.87 2.90 1.67
CA PRO A 187 -11.90 4.23 1.05
C PRO A 187 -11.15 4.28 -0.27
N TYR A 188 -10.02 3.58 -0.39
CA TYR A 188 -9.28 3.53 -1.65
C TYR A 188 -10.11 2.91 -2.79
N ALA A 189 -10.80 1.80 -2.53
CA ALA A 189 -11.68 1.17 -3.52
C ALA A 189 -12.84 2.10 -3.93
N PHE A 190 -13.49 2.74 -2.95
CA PHE A 190 -14.55 3.71 -3.22
C PHE A 190 -14.07 4.91 -4.02
N SER A 191 -12.92 5.49 -3.66
CA SER A 191 -12.33 6.62 -4.38
C SER A 191 -12.03 6.27 -5.84
N ASN A 192 -11.49 5.08 -6.13
CA ASN A 192 -11.22 4.66 -7.50
C ASN A 192 -12.50 4.47 -8.33
N VAL A 193 -13.56 3.91 -7.74
CA VAL A 193 -14.85 3.76 -8.42
C VAL A 193 -15.46 5.14 -8.70
N LEU A 194 -15.48 6.02 -7.70
CA LEU A 194 -15.98 7.40 -7.84
C LEU A 194 -15.19 8.17 -8.89
N LEU A 195 -13.86 8.09 -8.88
CA LEU A 195 -12.99 8.74 -9.85
C LEU A 195 -13.30 8.27 -11.28
N THR A 196 -13.52 6.97 -11.46
CA THR A 196 -13.85 6.38 -12.77
C THR A 196 -15.22 6.88 -13.27
N ILE A 197 -16.23 6.90 -12.40
CA ILE A 197 -17.58 7.36 -12.75
C ILE A 197 -17.57 8.87 -13.06
N TRP A 198 -16.97 9.69 -12.19
CA TRP A 198 -16.91 11.14 -12.39
C TRP A 198 -16.08 11.52 -13.60
N GLY A 199 -15.00 10.78 -13.90
CA GLY A 199 -14.25 10.94 -15.14
C GLY A 199 -15.13 10.78 -16.37
N ALA A 200 -15.97 9.73 -16.41
CA ALA A 200 -16.92 9.51 -17.49
C ALA A 200 -18.00 10.61 -17.57
N VAL A 201 -18.54 11.05 -16.43
CA VAL A 201 -19.57 12.11 -16.36
C VAL A 201 -19.02 13.46 -16.84
N ILE A 202 -17.80 13.83 -16.44
CA ILE A 202 -17.18 15.10 -16.86
C ILE A 202 -16.94 15.13 -18.37
N VAL A 203 -16.52 14.00 -18.96
CA VAL A 203 -16.35 13.89 -20.42
C VAL A 203 -17.71 14.02 -21.13
N LEU A 204 -18.77 13.40 -20.61
CA LEU A 204 -20.13 13.51 -21.14
C LEU A 204 -20.73 14.92 -21.02
N LEU A 205 -20.30 15.73 -20.06
CA LEU A 205 -20.78 17.11 -19.88
C LEU A 205 -20.02 18.15 -20.72
N ASN A 206 -18.82 17.81 -21.21
CA ASN A 206 -18.01 18.68 -22.08
C ASN A 206 -18.16 18.36 -23.59
N HIS A 207 -19.05 17.44 -23.93
CA HIS A 207 -19.52 17.13 -25.29
C HIS A 207 -21.02 17.42 -25.39
#